data_AF-A0A257QBG9-F1
#
_entry.id   AF-A0A257QBG9-F1
#
_cell.length_a   1.000
_cell.length_b   1.000
_cell.length_c   1.000
_cell.angle_alpha   90.00
_cell.angle_beta   90.00
_cell.angle_gamma   90.00
#
_symmetry.space_group_name_H-M   'P 1'
#
loop_
_entity.id
_entity.type
_entity.pdbx_description
1 polymer ?
#
loop_
_entity_poly.entity_id
_entity_poly.type
_entity_poly.pdbx_seq_one_letter_code
_entity_poly.pdbx_strand_id
1 'polypeptide(L)'
;MHHECDKAVDNAYILPIKTALDPAFLKQIQYFLAQAQAVMPTVHQAALLQAAAGGRGDQQVVAEYAIGLVWFSWRYNRALHRLESAINATGAYVASNRYLKLQQELSLLRFLPLFAEPRAQAQPLEQLYQEARLIAYLTTGR
;
A
#
# COMPACT_ATOMS: atom_id res chain seq x y z
N MET A 1 53.75 1.77 -2.28
CA MET A 1 53.24 1.65 -3.67
C MET A 1 51.98 0.80 -3.61
N HIS A 2 50.88 1.37 -4.11
CA HIS A 2 49.62 0.75 -4.61
C HIS A 2 48.97 -0.35 -3.74
N HIS A 3 47.96 -0.07 -2.92
CA HIS A 3 46.57 0.28 -3.23
C HIS A 3 45.85 -0.70 -4.17
N GLU A 4 44.66 -1.11 -3.73
CA GLU A 4 43.56 -1.81 -4.43
C GLU A 4 43.60 -3.35 -4.41
N CYS A 5 42.91 -3.91 -3.41
CA CYS A 5 42.28 -5.21 -3.53
C CYS A 5 40.91 -5.17 -2.83
N ASP A 6 39.88 -5.16 -3.67
CA ASP A 6 38.57 -5.75 -3.44
C ASP A 6 37.71 -5.19 -2.30
N LYS A 7 37.33 -3.91 -2.46
CA LYS A 7 35.94 -3.52 -2.17
C LYS A 7 35.10 -3.84 -3.41
N ALA A 8 34.91 -5.12 -3.70
CA ALA A 8 33.88 -5.59 -4.62
C ALA A 8 32.52 -5.36 -3.96
N VAL A 9 32.11 -4.09 -3.99
CA VAL A 9 30.74 -3.57 -4.05
C VAL A 9 29.66 -4.62 -3.73
N ASP A 10 29.26 -4.66 -2.46
CA ASP A 10 28.06 -5.32 -1.92
C ASP A 10 26.72 -4.78 -2.49
N ASN A 11 26.71 -4.30 -3.74
CA ASN A 11 25.48 -3.94 -4.45
C ASN A 11 24.89 -5.11 -5.26
N ALA A 12 25.47 -6.31 -5.16
CA ALA A 12 25.05 -7.48 -5.94
C ALA A 12 23.76 -8.17 -5.46
N TYR A 13 23.17 -7.75 -4.32
CA TYR A 13 21.88 -8.26 -3.83
C TYR A 13 20.70 -7.31 -4.04
N ILE A 14 20.88 -6.22 -4.79
CA ILE A 14 19.72 -5.48 -5.31
C ILE A 14 19.23 -6.26 -6.51
N LEU A 15 18.29 -7.19 -6.29
CA LEU A 15 17.50 -7.81 -7.35
C LEU A 15 17.11 -6.69 -8.34
N PRO A 16 17.39 -6.83 -9.64
CA PRO A 16 17.01 -5.81 -10.61
C PRO A 16 15.49 -5.74 -10.59
N ILE A 17 14.96 -4.75 -9.88
CA ILE A 17 13.54 -4.44 -9.91
C ILE A 17 13.27 -4.03 -11.36
N LYS A 18 12.73 -4.95 -12.18
CA LYS A 18 12.19 -4.63 -13.49
C LYS A 18 10.94 -3.78 -13.25
N THR A 19 11.16 -2.50 -12.95
CA THR A 19 10.25 -1.53 -12.32
C THR A 19 9.17 -0.95 -13.24
N ALA A 20 9.06 -1.40 -14.48
CA ALA A 20 7.96 -0.96 -15.34
C ALA A 20 6.73 -1.84 -15.06
N LEU A 21 5.75 -1.27 -14.35
CA LEU A 21 4.40 -1.81 -14.34
C LEU A 21 3.89 -1.91 -15.77
N ASP A 22 3.12 -2.96 -16.07
CA ASP A 22 2.51 -3.11 -17.39
C ASP A 22 1.61 -1.88 -17.65
N PRO A 23 1.76 -1.17 -18.78
CA PRO A 23 0.90 -0.06 -19.15
C PRO A 23 -0.60 -0.41 -19.13
N ALA A 24 -0.97 -1.65 -19.47
CA ALA A 24 -2.36 -2.10 -19.40
C ALA A 24 -2.85 -2.18 -17.96
N PHE A 25 -2.03 -2.71 -17.06
CA PHE A 25 -2.33 -2.76 -15.62
C PHE A 25 -2.41 -1.37 -15.00
N LEU A 26 -1.51 -0.45 -15.39
CA LEU A 26 -1.57 0.95 -14.95
C LEU A 26 -2.90 1.63 -15.31
N LYS A 27 -3.43 1.37 -16.51
CA LYS A 27 -4.75 1.88 -16.91
C LYS A 27 -5.87 1.32 -16.02
N GLN A 28 -5.78 0.04 -15.65
CA GLN A 28 -6.75 -0.58 -14.74
C GLN A 28 -6.70 0.05 -13.33
N ILE A 29 -5.50 0.33 -12.80
CA ILE A 29 -5.35 1.05 -11.53
C ILE A 29 -5.97 2.44 -11.62
N GLN A 30 -5.62 3.21 -12.66
CA GLN A 30 -6.15 4.57 -12.82
C GLN A 30 -7.67 4.58 -12.91
N TYR A 31 -8.24 3.63 -13.66
CA TYR A 31 -9.69 3.47 -13.75
C TYR A 31 -10.32 3.13 -12.41
N PHE A 32 -9.74 2.19 -11.66
CA PHE A 32 -10.19 1.83 -10.31
C PHE A 32 -10.15 3.02 -9.35
N LEU A 33 -9.05 3.79 -9.34
CA LEU A 33 -8.90 4.98 -8.49
C LEU A 33 -9.88 6.10 -8.88
N ALA A 34 -10.16 6.29 -10.16
CA ALA A 34 -11.13 7.28 -10.62
C ALA A 34 -12.55 6.94 -10.15
N GLN A 35 -12.95 5.66 -10.25
CA GLN A 35 -14.25 5.21 -9.73
C GLN A 35 -14.37 5.40 -8.23
N ALA A 36 -13.29 5.12 -7.51
CA ALA A 36 -13.23 5.19 -6.05
C ALA A 36 -13.48 6.61 -5.49
N GLN A 37 -13.38 7.66 -6.31
CA GLN A 37 -13.70 9.03 -5.90
C GLN A 37 -15.20 9.25 -5.73
N ALA A 38 -16.02 8.55 -6.52
CA ALA A 38 -17.48 8.74 -6.52
C ALA A 38 -18.19 7.72 -5.62
N VAL A 39 -17.72 6.46 -5.62
CA VAL A 39 -18.37 5.36 -4.91
C VAL A 39 -17.34 4.35 -4.41
N MET A 40 -17.64 3.71 -3.29
CA MET A 40 -16.80 2.63 -2.76
C MET A 40 -16.74 1.47 -3.77
N PRO A 41 -15.54 1.05 -4.23
CA PRO A 41 -15.43 -0.10 -5.11
C PRO A 41 -15.84 -1.39 -4.42
N THR A 42 -16.66 -2.17 -5.11
CA THR A 42 -17.14 -3.47 -4.66
C THR A 42 -16.01 -4.50 -4.57
N VAL A 43 -16.27 -5.59 -3.84
CA VAL A 43 -15.36 -6.75 -3.77
C VAL A 43 -15.09 -7.33 -5.17
N HIS A 44 -16.07 -7.30 -6.06
CA HIS A 44 -15.90 -7.78 -7.43
C HIS A 44 -14.94 -6.89 -8.24
N GLN A 45 -15.11 -5.56 -8.18
CA GLN A 45 -14.18 -4.62 -8.84
C GLN A 45 -12.75 -4.75 -8.31
N ALA A 46 -12.61 -4.94 -7.00
CA ALA A 46 -11.30 -5.22 -6.40
C ALA A 46 -10.69 -6.54 -6.94
N ALA A 47 -11.49 -7.60 -7.05
CA ALA A 47 -11.04 -8.87 -7.61
C ALA A 47 -10.62 -8.76 -9.09
N LEU A 48 -11.31 -7.94 -9.89
CA LEU A 48 -10.91 -7.66 -11.28
C LEU A 48 -9.55 -6.98 -11.35
N LEU A 49 -9.27 -6.00 -10.48
CA LEU A 49 -7.96 -5.36 -10.42
C LEU A 49 -6.86 -6.35 -10.00
N GLN A 50 -7.14 -7.24 -9.04
CA GLN A 50 -6.20 -8.31 -8.66
C GLN A 50 -5.94 -9.28 -9.80
N ALA A 51 -6.98 -9.68 -10.53
CA ALA A 51 -6.83 -10.54 -11.70
C ALA A 51 -6.01 -9.86 -12.81
N ALA A 52 -6.16 -8.53 -12.98
CA ALA A 52 -5.37 -7.76 -13.95
C ALA A 52 -3.87 -7.71 -13.62
N ALA A 53 -3.48 -7.88 -12.34
CA ALA A 53 -2.08 -8.03 -11.95
C ALA A 53 -1.47 -9.38 -12.36
N GLY A 54 -2.30 -10.37 -12.68
CA GLY A 54 -1.88 -11.71 -13.10
C GLY A 54 -0.98 -12.40 -12.07
N GLY A 55 0.02 -13.15 -12.55
CA GLY A 55 1.00 -13.86 -11.71
C GLY A 55 2.22 -13.02 -11.30
N ARG A 56 2.23 -11.72 -11.59
CA ARG A 56 3.36 -10.83 -11.30
C ARG A 56 3.29 -10.31 -9.86
N GLY A 57 4.18 -10.79 -9.00
CA GLY A 57 4.18 -10.45 -7.57
C GLY A 57 4.26 -8.94 -7.28
N ASP A 58 5.03 -8.19 -8.09
CA ASP A 58 5.12 -6.73 -7.99
C ASP A 58 3.78 -6.04 -8.28
N GLN A 59 3.07 -6.47 -9.33
CA GLN A 59 1.75 -5.93 -9.67
C GLN A 59 0.68 -6.34 -8.66
N GLN A 60 0.75 -7.56 -8.14
CA GLN A 60 -0.16 -8.03 -7.10
C GLN A 60 -0.05 -7.15 -5.85
N VAL A 61 1.17 -6.88 -5.40
CA VAL A 61 1.43 -5.97 -4.28
C VAL A 61 0.83 -4.58 -4.53
N VAL A 62 1.03 -4.03 -5.73
CA VAL A 62 0.46 -2.72 -6.09
C VAL A 62 -1.07 -2.75 -6.09
N ALA A 63 -1.70 -3.81 -6.63
CA ALA A 63 -3.15 -3.96 -6.62
C ALA A 63 -3.70 -4.06 -5.18
N GLU A 64 -3.11 -4.91 -4.35
CA GLU A 64 -3.52 -5.07 -2.95
C GLU A 64 -3.39 -3.79 -2.15
N TYR A 65 -2.28 -3.07 -2.35
CA TYR A 65 -2.05 -1.77 -1.74
C TYR A 65 -3.09 -0.74 -2.17
N ALA A 66 -3.37 -0.63 -3.46
CA ALA A 66 -4.37 0.32 -3.99
C ALA A 66 -5.78 0.02 -3.48
N ILE A 67 -6.19 -1.26 -3.49
CA ILE A 67 -7.49 -1.70 -2.95
C ILE A 67 -7.57 -1.39 -1.47
N GLY A 68 -6.52 -1.74 -0.73
CA GLY A 68 -6.43 -1.52 0.71
C GLY A 68 -6.60 -0.04 1.05
N LEU A 69 -5.84 0.85 0.43
CA LEU A 69 -5.93 2.29 0.67
C LEU A 69 -7.30 2.88 0.31
N VAL A 70 -7.87 2.46 -0.83
CA VAL A 70 -9.20 2.92 -1.22
C VAL A 70 -10.24 2.45 -0.21
N TRP A 71 -10.29 1.17 0.13
CA TRP A 71 -11.24 0.70 1.14
C TRP A 71 -11.02 1.37 2.50
N PHE A 72 -9.77 1.73 2.81
CA PHE A 72 -9.44 2.49 3.99
C PHE A 72 -10.03 3.91 3.94
N SER A 73 -9.99 4.59 2.78
CA SER A 73 -10.63 5.90 2.61
C SER A 73 -12.14 5.87 2.88
N TRP A 74 -12.78 4.72 2.63
CA TRP A 74 -14.19 4.48 2.93
C TRP A 74 -14.45 3.89 4.33
N ARG A 75 -13.41 3.73 5.16
CA ARG A 75 -13.44 3.15 6.51
C ARG A 75 -13.96 1.72 6.58
N TYR A 76 -13.70 0.94 5.54
CA TYR A 76 -14.14 -0.44 5.46
C TYR A 76 -13.15 -1.41 6.11
N ASN A 77 -13.64 -2.32 6.95
CA ASN A 77 -12.80 -3.20 7.77
C ASN A 77 -11.87 -4.14 6.97
N ARG A 78 -12.25 -4.55 5.74
CA ARG A 78 -11.40 -5.42 4.90
C ARG A 78 -10.14 -4.70 4.40
N ALA A 79 -10.06 -3.37 4.54
CA ALA A 79 -8.90 -2.60 4.14
C ALA A 79 -7.61 -3.04 4.84
N LEU A 80 -7.66 -3.29 6.16
CA LEU A 80 -6.46 -3.63 6.93
C LEU A 80 -5.82 -4.92 6.46
N HIS A 81 -6.61 -5.98 6.30
CA HIS A 81 -6.09 -7.26 5.82
C HIS A 81 -5.38 -7.12 4.47
N ARG A 82 -5.93 -6.31 3.56
CA ARG A 82 -5.31 -6.05 2.25
C ARG A 82 -4.02 -5.24 2.36
N LEU A 83 -4.02 -4.19 3.18
CA LEU A 83 -2.82 -3.37 3.41
C LEU A 83 -1.70 -4.19 4.09
N GLU A 84 -2.03 -4.98 5.09
CA GLU A 84 -1.07 -5.84 5.80
C GLU A 84 -0.40 -6.85 4.86
N SER A 85 -1.20 -7.51 4.02
CA SER A 85 -0.70 -8.43 2.99
C SER A 85 0.30 -7.72 2.06
N ALA A 86 -0.09 -6.57 1.50
CA ALA A 86 0.74 -5.82 0.57
C ALA A 86 2.06 -5.34 1.20
N ILE A 87 2.02 -4.81 2.42
CA ILE A 87 3.22 -4.29 3.11
C ILE A 87 4.19 -5.43 3.40
N ASN A 88 3.71 -6.52 3.99
CA ASN A 88 4.56 -7.65 4.35
C ASN A 88 5.27 -8.22 3.11
N ALA A 89 4.56 -8.31 1.99
CA ALA A 89 5.14 -8.72 0.72
C ALA A 89 6.15 -7.68 0.18
N THR A 90 5.90 -6.37 0.36
CA THR A 90 6.79 -5.29 -0.10
C THR A 90 8.16 -5.31 0.56
N GLY A 91 8.24 -5.76 1.83
CA GLY A 91 9.51 -5.88 2.57
C GLY A 91 10.56 -6.76 1.88
N ALA A 92 10.13 -7.69 1.01
CA ALA A 92 11.03 -8.52 0.21
C ALA A 92 11.65 -7.78 -1.00
N TYR A 93 11.06 -6.65 -1.42
CA TYR A 93 11.42 -5.94 -2.64
C TYR A 93 12.07 -4.57 -2.38
N VAL A 94 11.83 -3.95 -1.22
CA VAL A 94 12.26 -2.58 -0.95
C VAL A 94 12.85 -2.44 0.46
N ALA A 95 14.18 -2.33 0.53
CA ALA A 95 14.88 -1.86 1.73
C ALA A 95 15.20 -0.36 1.56
N SER A 96 14.36 0.53 2.11
CA SER A 96 14.61 1.97 2.07
C SER A 96 13.94 2.73 3.22
N ASN A 97 14.47 3.91 3.56
CA ASN A 97 13.85 4.82 4.55
C ASN A 97 12.42 5.24 4.15
N ARG A 98 12.13 5.32 2.84
CA ARG A 98 10.78 5.60 2.34
C ARG A 98 9.81 4.46 2.65
N TYR A 99 10.27 3.22 2.50
CA TYR A 99 9.48 2.04 2.87
C TYR A 99 9.24 1.97 4.38
N LEU A 100 10.27 2.22 5.20
CA LEU A 100 10.12 2.27 6.66
C LEU A 100 9.11 3.33 7.11
N LYS A 101 9.18 4.54 6.53
CA LYS A 101 8.20 5.60 6.80
C LYS A 101 6.79 5.17 6.42
N LEU A 102 6.62 4.56 5.24
CA LEU A 102 5.32 4.06 4.80
C LEU A 102 4.76 3.00 5.75
N GLN A 103 5.61 2.07 6.21
CA GLN A 103 5.23 1.05 7.19
C GLN A 103 4.80 1.67 8.53
N GLN A 104 5.50 2.71 9.00
CA GLN A 104 5.12 3.46 10.19
C GLN A 104 3.77 4.18 10.01
N GLU A 105 3.57 4.88 8.89
CA GLU A 105 2.32 5.58 8.59
C GLU A 105 1.12 4.61 8.54
N LEU A 106 1.30 3.44 7.91
CA LEU A 106 0.28 2.40 7.86
C LEU A 106 0.05 1.74 9.24
N SER A 107 1.09 1.60 10.07
CA SER A 107 0.92 1.09 11.43
C SER A 107 0.02 1.99 12.28
N LEU A 108 0.08 3.31 12.05
CA LEU A 108 -0.81 4.26 12.72
C LEU A 108 -2.28 4.05 12.30
N LEU A 109 -2.52 3.71 11.04
CA LEU A 109 -3.88 3.51 10.54
C LEU A 109 -4.64 2.37 11.25
N ARG A 110 -3.95 1.43 11.90
CA ARG A 110 -4.58 0.38 12.71
C ARG A 110 -5.35 0.90 13.92
N PHE A 111 -5.07 2.12 14.39
CA PHE A 111 -5.80 2.73 15.50
C PHE A 111 -7.16 3.30 15.09
N LEU A 112 -7.43 3.42 13.78
CA LEU A 112 -8.70 3.96 13.31
C LEU A 112 -9.83 2.95 13.47
N PRO A 113 -10.99 3.35 14.02
CA PRO A 113 -12.15 2.48 14.05
C PRO A 113 -12.68 2.25 12.63
N LEU A 114 -12.69 0.98 12.19
CA LEU A 114 -13.24 0.58 10.90
C LEU A 114 -14.60 -0.08 11.06
N PHE A 115 -15.43 0.09 10.03
CA PHE A 115 -16.80 -0.36 10.03
C PHE A 115 -16.97 -1.59 9.14
N ALA A 116 -17.96 -2.43 9.47
CA ALA A 116 -18.34 -3.58 8.66
C ALA A 116 -18.95 -3.18 7.31
N GLU A 117 -19.45 -1.96 7.20
CA GLU A 117 -19.98 -1.35 5.98
C GLU A 117 -19.22 -0.05 5.68
N PRO A 118 -19.04 0.31 4.40
CA PRO A 118 -18.41 1.58 4.04
C PRO A 118 -19.25 2.77 4.52
N ARG A 119 -18.59 3.89 4.79
CA ARG A 119 -19.28 5.16 5.03
C ARG A 119 -19.97 5.66 3.75
N ALA A 120 -20.87 6.63 3.93
CA ALA A 120 -21.54 7.31 2.82
C ALA A 120 -20.57 8.09 1.92
N GLN A 121 -19.43 8.53 2.45
CA GLN A 121 -18.44 9.34 1.71
C GLN A 121 -17.02 8.90 2.06
N ALA A 122 -16.14 8.93 1.06
CA ALA A 122 -14.71 8.74 1.25
C ALA A 122 -14.12 9.88 2.08
N GLN A 123 -13.17 9.55 2.95
CA GLN A 123 -12.31 10.52 3.63
C GLN A 123 -10.94 10.58 2.94
N PRO A 124 -10.39 11.79 2.73
CA PRO A 124 -9.02 11.94 2.26
C PRO A 124 -8.03 11.23 3.18
N LEU A 125 -7.02 10.58 2.60
CA LEU A 125 -6.00 9.84 3.34
C LEU A 125 -5.26 10.71 4.37
N GLU A 126 -5.00 11.98 4.05
CA GLU A 126 -4.34 12.92 4.97
C GLU A 126 -5.13 13.11 6.27
N GLN A 127 -6.47 13.23 6.17
CA GLN A 127 -7.34 13.35 7.34
C GLN A 127 -7.33 12.06 8.15
N LEU A 128 -7.28 10.91 7.49
CA LEU A 128 -7.20 9.61 8.15
C LEU A 128 -5.89 9.46 8.93
N TYR A 129 -4.76 9.87 8.36
CA TYR A 129 -3.49 9.88 9.09
C TYR A 129 -3.51 10.82 10.29
N GLN A 130 -4.15 11.99 10.19
CA GLN A 130 -4.30 12.91 11.32
C GLN A 130 -5.18 12.32 12.42
N GLU A 131 -6.33 11.76 12.07
CA GLU A 131 -7.23 11.10 13.01
C GLU A 131 -6.53 9.91 13.69
N ALA A 132 -5.82 9.08 12.93
CA ALA A 132 -5.06 7.95 13.45
C ALA A 132 -4.01 8.40 14.49
N ARG A 133 -3.28 9.48 14.21
CA ARG A 133 -2.30 10.07 15.13
C ARG A 133 -2.95 10.58 16.40
N LEU A 134 -4.09 11.27 16.29
CA LEU A 134 -4.81 11.76 17.45
C LEU A 134 -5.28 10.61 18.35
N ILE A 135 -5.85 9.55 17.77
CA ILE A 135 -6.28 8.38 18.55
C ILE A 135 -5.08 7.68 19.20
N ALA A 136 -3.97 7.50 18.47
CA ALA A 136 -2.76 6.92 19.02
C ALA A 136 -2.24 7.74 20.21
N TYR A 137 -2.19 9.07 20.09
CA TYR A 137 -1.79 9.97 21.17
C TYR A 137 -2.71 9.87 22.38
N LEU A 138 -4.03 9.89 22.17
CA LEU A 138 -5.02 9.78 23.25
C LEU A 138 -4.98 8.42 23.96
N THR A 139 -4.66 7.34 23.24
CA THR A 139 -4.65 5.98 23.79
C THR A 139 -3.32 5.59 24.42
N THR A 140 -2.20 6.12 23.93
CA THR A 140 -0.85 5.71 24.36
C THR A 140 -0.07 6.79 25.12
N GLY A 141 -0.55 8.05 25.11
CA GLY A 141 0.11 9.20 25.74
C GLY A 141 1.42 9.63 25.06
N ARG A 142 1.66 9.20 23.82
CA ARG A 142 2.86 9.48 23.02
C ARG A 142 2.49 9.95 21.62
#